data_AF-A0AA50KJZ9-F1
#
_entry.id   AF-A0AA50KJZ9-F1
#
_cell.length_a   1.000
_cell.length_b   1.000
_cell.length_c   1.000
_cell.angle_alpha   90.00
_cell.angle_beta   90.00
_cell.angle_gamma   90.00
#
_symmetry.space_group_name_H-M   'P 1'
#
loop_
_entity.id
_entity.type
_entity.pdbx_description
1 polymer ?
#
loop_
_entity_poly.entity_id
_entity_poly.type
_entity_poly.pdbx_seq_one_letter_code
_entity_poly.pdbx_strand_id
1 'polypeptide(L)'
;MHFVRKPLAGTLVALCLTLAGCASQQENNTNSASTPLNQFLTSAVANATTTLPTSPWGANAQVTAGAPYFAASGKTCRPLQVTQATGTSEQHIACQTQNGEWQLTRSLREL
;
A
#
# COMPACT_ATOMS: atom_id res chain seq x y z
N MET A 1 51.85 18.52 48.54
CA MET A 1 50.97 19.43 49.29
C MET A 1 50.60 20.56 48.36
N HIS A 2 49.35 20.69 47.89
CA HIS A 2 48.82 21.90 47.25
C HIS A 2 47.32 22.01 47.59
N PHE A 3 46.91 23.26 47.80
CA PHE A 3 45.72 23.68 48.52
C PHE A 3 44.45 23.73 47.65
N VAL A 4 43.37 23.22 48.25
CA VAL A 4 41.93 23.58 48.22
C VAL A 4 41.53 24.84 47.43
N ARG A 5 40.43 24.73 46.64
CA ARG A 5 39.17 25.52 46.77
C ARG A 5 38.08 25.11 45.75
N LYS A 6 36.93 24.64 46.27
CA LYS A 6 35.57 24.68 45.68
C LYS A 6 35.01 26.11 45.87
N PRO A 7 34.07 26.67 45.06
CA PRO A 7 32.69 26.16 44.91
C PRO A 7 31.96 26.59 43.61
N LEU A 8 30.62 26.55 43.64
CA LEU A 8 29.59 27.06 42.70
C LEU A 8 29.09 26.01 41.70
N ALA A 9 28.02 25.28 42.02
CA ALA A 9 26.62 25.72 41.92
C ALA A 9 26.24 26.00 40.45
N GLY A 10 25.63 25.00 39.84
CA GLY A 10 25.13 25.05 38.47
C GLY A 10 24.29 23.81 38.20
N THR A 11 23.16 23.70 38.89
CA THR A 11 22.15 22.68 38.63
C THR A 11 21.47 23.00 37.30
N LEU A 12 22.10 22.63 36.19
CA LEU A 12 21.49 22.69 34.86
C LEU A 12 20.51 21.52 34.74
N VAL A 13 19.26 21.78 35.09
CA VAL A 13 18.12 20.93 34.73
C VAL A 13 17.98 21.01 33.21
N ALA A 14 18.59 20.06 32.50
CA ALA A 14 18.39 19.88 31.07
C ALA A 14 17.01 19.28 30.83
N LEU A 15 16.04 20.17 30.59
CA LEU A 15 14.68 19.86 30.18
C LEU A 15 14.70 19.35 28.72
N CYS A 16 14.98 18.06 28.53
CA CYS A 16 14.83 17.42 27.21
C CYS A 16 13.34 17.24 26.90
N LEU A 17 12.84 18.12 26.04
CA LEU A 17 11.53 18.05 25.41
C LEU A 17 11.31 16.67 24.78
N THR A 18 10.20 16.03 25.13
CA THR A 18 9.75 14.78 24.54
C THR A 18 9.55 14.97 23.05
N LEU A 19 10.44 14.39 22.22
CA LEU A 19 10.13 14.16 20.82
C LEU A 19 8.95 13.18 20.76
N ALA A 20 7.74 13.72 20.66
CA ALA A 20 6.59 12.97 20.21
C ALA A 20 6.87 12.54 18.76
N GLY A 21 7.42 11.34 18.60
CA GLY A 21 7.48 10.72 17.29
C GLY A 21 6.05 10.56 16.77
N CYS A 22 5.72 11.22 15.66
CA CYS A 22 4.58 10.83 14.87
C CYS A 22 4.85 9.40 14.38
N ALA A 23 4.38 8.40 15.11
CA ALA A 23 4.15 7.10 14.52
C ALA A 23 3.08 7.33 13.45
N SER A 24 3.50 7.44 12.19
CA SER A 24 2.62 7.25 11.06
C SER A 24 2.05 5.85 11.20
N GLN A 25 0.88 5.72 11.82
CA GLN A 25 0.06 4.55 11.69
C GLN A 25 -0.37 4.54 10.23
N GLN A 26 0.47 3.95 9.38
CA GLN A 26 0.12 3.59 8.04
C GLN A 26 -0.86 2.43 8.20
N GLU A 27 -2.11 2.82 8.46
CA GLU A 27 -3.24 1.92 8.55
C GLU A 27 -3.36 1.29 7.17
N ASN A 28 -2.74 0.11 7.07
CA ASN A 28 -2.59 -0.66 5.87
C ASN A 28 -3.94 -1.27 5.54
N ASN A 29 -4.89 -0.43 5.10
CA ASN A 29 -6.12 -0.82 4.41
C ASN A 29 -5.73 -1.44 3.06
N THR A 30 -4.99 -2.54 3.13
CA THR A 30 -4.71 -3.39 2.00
C THR A 30 -5.99 -4.13 1.71
N ASN A 31 -6.71 -3.63 0.72
CA ASN A 31 -7.87 -4.32 0.19
C ASN A 31 -7.33 -5.53 -0.58
N SER A 32 -7.12 -6.63 0.14
CA SER A 32 -6.70 -7.90 -0.45
C SER A 32 -7.68 -8.25 -1.55
N ALA A 33 -7.15 -8.71 -2.69
CA ALA A 33 -8.00 -9.19 -3.76
C ALA A 33 -8.93 -10.30 -3.23
N SER A 34 -10.19 -10.30 -3.66
CA SER A 34 -11.06 -11.47 -3.41
C SER A 34 -10.43 -12.72 -4.01
N THR A 35 -10.71 -13.91 -3.47
CA THR A 35 -10.11 -15.17 -3.97
C THR A 35 -10.22 -15.35 -5.49
N PRO A 36 -11.36 -15.09 -6.15
CA PRO A 36 -11.46 -15.19 -7.61
C PRO A 36 -10.58 -14.18 -8.35
N LEU A 37 -10.48 -12.95 -7.83
CA LEU A 37 -9.61 -11.92 -8.39
C LEU A 37 -8.14 -12.34 -8.24
N ASN A 38 -7.74 -12.84 -7.07
CA ASN A 38 -6.37 -13.29 -6.82
C ASN A 38 -5.94 -14.43 -7.75
N GLN A 39 -6.81 -15.43 -7.94
CA GLN A 39 -6.57 -16.55 -8.88
C GLN A 39 -6.43 -16.07 -10.32
N PHE A 40 -7.30 -15.15 -10.74
CA PHE A 40 -7.22 -14.54 -12.06
C PHE A 40 -5.90 -13.79 -12.24
N LEU A 41 -5.54 -12.88 -11.31
CA LEU A 41 -4.32 -12.08 -11.42
C LEU A 41 -3.04 -12.93 -11.43
N THR A 42 -3.05 -14.07 -10.74
CA THR A 42 -1.92 -15.01 -10.69
C THR A 42 -1.68 -15.72 -12.03
N SER A 43 -2.74 -16.03 -12.78
CA SER A 43 -2.65 -16.80 -14.03
C SER A 43 -2.80 -15.97 -15.30
N ALA A 44 -3.31 -14.74 -15.18
CA ALA A 44 -3.65 -13.89 -16.31
C ALA A 44 -2.40 -13.41 -17.07
N VAL A 45 -2.35 -13.72 -18.37
CA VAL A 45 -1.47 -13.06 -19.33
C VAL A 45 -1.84 -11.58 -19.49
N ALA A 46 -0.98 -10.81 -20.16
CA ALA A 46 -1.27 -9.41 -20.46
C ALA A 46 -2.52 -9.27 -21.35
N ASN A 47 -3.38 -8.31 -21.01
CA ASN A 47 -4.67 -8.04 -21.64
C ASN A 47 -5.71 -9.17 -21.51
N ALA A 48 -5.48 -10.16 -20.63
CA ALA A 48 -6.53 -11.10 -20.28
C ALA A 48 -7.68 -10.37 -19.59
N THR A 49 -8.91 -10.80 -19.88
CA THR A 49 -10.13 -10.23 -19.33
C THR A 49 -10.96 -11.31 -18.65
N THR A 50 -11.54 -11.00 -17.50
CA THR A 50 -12.51 -11.86 -16.81
C THR A 50 -13.68 -11.04 -16.30
N THR A 51 -14.82 -11.70 -16.06
CA THR A 51 -15.96 -11.11 -15.36
C THR A 51 -16.07 -11.77 -14.00
N LEU A 52 -16.04 -10.96 -12.94
CA LEU A 52 -16.12 -11.43 -11.56
C LEU A 52 -17.56 -11.28 -11.05
N PRO A 53 -18.26 -12.37 -10.66
CA PRO A 53 -19.60 -12.29 -10.10
C PRO A 53 -19.65 -11.44 -8.83
N THR A 54 -18.61 -11.54 -8.00
CA THR A 54 -18.41 -10.74 -6.78
C THR A 54 -17.00 -10.17 -6.78
N SER A 55 -16.88 -8.85 -6.68
CA SER A 55 -15.58 -8.16 -6.67
C SER A 55 -15.58 -6.95 -5.73
N PRO A 56 -14.41 -6.39 -5.39
CA PRO A 56 -14.31 -5.13 -4.65
C PRO A 56 -15.00 -3.94 -5.32
N TRP A 57 -15.27 -4.02 -6.63
CA TRP A 57 -15.93 -2.99 -7.43
C TRP A 57 -17.41 -3.26 -7.66
N GLY A 58 -18.00 -4.23 -6.94
CA GLY A 58 -19.38 -4.65 -7.09
C GLY A 58 -19.54 -5.94 -7.89
N ALA A 59 -20.80 -6.29 -8.16
CA ALA A 59 -21.15 -7.51 -8.87
C ALA A 59 -20.92 -7.37 -10.37
N ASN A 60 -20.55 -8.49 -11.02
CA ASN A 60 -20.34 -8.59 -12.46
C ASN A 60 -19.35 -7.56 -13.03
N ALA A 61 -18.33 -7.18 -12.26
CA ALA A 61 -17.29 -6.29 -12.75
C ALA A 61 -16.41 -7.02 -13.75
N GLN A 62 -16.18 -6.41 -14.91
CA GLN A 62 -15.22 -6.90 -15.89
C GLN A 62 -13.84 -6.33 -15.56
N VAL A 63 -12.84 -7.20 -15.44
CA VAL A 63 -11.47 -6.83 -15.10
C VAL A 63 -10.57 -7.24 -16.25
N THR A 64 -9.84 -6.28 -16.81
CA THR A 64 -8.77 -6.53 -17.78
C THR A 64 -7.43 -6.28 -17.13
N ALA A 65 -6.54 -7.26 -17.20
CA ALA A 65 -5.27 -7.22 -16.49
C ALA A 65 -4.10 -6.92 -17.45
N GLY A 66 -3.44 -5.79 -17.26
CA GLY A 66 -2.27 -5.40 -18.06
C GLY A 66 -1.02 -6.23 -17.72
N ALA A 67 0.08 -5.95 -18.42
CA ALA A 67 1.34 -6.64 -18.18
C ALA A 67 1.90 -6.35 -16.78
N PRO A 68 2.51 -7.34 -16.11
CA PRO A 68 3.21 -7.10 -14.84
C PRO A 68 4.47 -6.26 -15.06
N TYR A 69 4.79 -5.43 -14.07
CA TYR A 69 5.98 -4.59 -14.00
C TYR A 69 6.56 -4.59 -12.59
N PHE A 70 7.86 -4.34 -12.45
CA PHE A 70 8.49 -4.21 -11.15
C PHE A 70 8.44 -2.75 -10.69
N ALA A 71 7.71 -2.47 -9.62
CA ALA A 71 7.55 -1.13 -9.09
C ALA A 71 8.72 -0.72 -8.19
N ALA A 72 8.94 0.58 -8.03
CA ALA A 72 9.97 1.13 -7.13
C ALA A 72 9.75 0.74 -5.65
N SER A 73 8.55 0.29 -5.27
CA SER A 73 8.25 -0.28 -3.96
C SER A 73 8.82 -1.69 -3.75
N GLY A 74 9.50 -2.27 -4.75
CA GLY A 74 10.07 -3.62 -4.69
C GLY A 74 9.04 -4.74 -4.89
N LYS A 75 7.84 -4.41 -5.39
CA LYS A 75 6.76 -5.38 -5.65
C LYS A 75 6.53 -5.53 -7.15
N THR A 76 6.17 -6.73 -7.57
CA THR A 76 5.56 -6.95 -8.88
C THR A 76 4.16 -6.40 -8.86
N CYS A 77 3.85 -5.43 -9.72
CA CYS A 77 2.54 -4.82 -9.84
C CYS A 77 2.01 -4.99 -11.26
N ARG A 78 0.71 -4.82 -11.46
CA ARG A 78 0.11 -4.77 -12.79
C ARG A 78 -1.07 -3.79 -12.81
N PRO A 79 -1.25 -3.02 -13.90
CA PRO A 79 -2.40 -2.16 -14.06
C PRO A 79 -3.64 -3.01 -14.37
N LEU A 80 -4.79 -2.56 -13.89
CA LEU A 80 -6.09 -3.15 -14.12
C LEU A 80 -7.02 -2.09 -14.71
N GLN A 81 -7.73 -2.45 -15.77
CA GLN A 81 -8.92 -1.70 -16.20
C GLN A 81 -10.14 -2.44 -15.67
N VAL A 82 -10.98 -1.75 -14.91
CA VAL A 82 -12.19 -2.34 -14.33
C VAL A 82 -13.40 -1.61 -14.90
N THR A 83 -14.30 -2.36 -15.52
CA THR A 83 -15.60 -1.85 -15.97
C THR A 83 -16.68 -2.45 -15.10
N GLN A 84 -17.35 -1.60 -14.33
CA GLN A 84 -18.48 -1.98 -13.48
C GLN A 84 -19.71 -2.31 -14.33
N ALA A 85 -20.68 -3.03 -13.76
CA ALA A 85 -21.93 -3.36 -14.44
C ALA A 85 -22.75 -2.12 -14.86
N THR A 86 -22.53 -0.98 -14.21
CA THR A 86 -23.10 0.33 -14.56
C THR A 86 -22.49 0.94 -15.82
N GLY A 87 -21.41 0.36 -16.36
CA GLY A 87 -20.64 0.88 -17.47
C GLY A 87 -19.50 1.83 -17.06
N THR A 88 -19.40 2.20 -15.78
CA THR A 88 -18.29 3.01 -15.27
C THR A 88 -16.97 2.24 -15.42
N SER A 89 -15.96 2.88 -16.01
CA SER A 89 -14.64 2.27 -16.20
C SER A 89 -13.57 3.04 -15.42
N GLU A 90 -12.78 2.33 -14.62
CA GLU A 90 -11.77 2.90 -13.72
C GLU A 90 -10.43 2.15 -13.85
N GLN A 91 -9.33 2.88 -13.63
CA GLN A 91 -7.99 2.31 -13.57
C GLN A 91 -7.56 2.02 -12.13
N HIS A 92 -6.97 0.85 -11.94
CA HIS A 92 -6.42 0.40 -10.67
C HIS A 92 -5.04 -0.23 -10.86
N ILE A 93 -4.33 -0.42 -9.76
CA ILE A 93 -3.07 -1.18 -9.74
C ILE A 93 -3.19 -2.24 -8.65
N ALA A 94 -2.86 -3.48 -9.00
CA ALA A 94 -2.67 -4.56 -8.04
C ALA A 94 -1.19 -4.88 -7.91
N CYS A 95 -0.71 -5.08 -6.69
CA CYS A 95 0.67 -5.47 -6.41
C CYS A 95 0.68 -6.80 -5.66
N GLN A 96 1.59 -7.68 -6.08
CA GLN A 96 1.83 -8.95 -5.42
C GLN A 96 2.61 -8.73 -4.12
N THR A 97 2.19 -9.38 -3.04
CA THR A 97 2.95 -9.42 -1.81
C THR A 97 3.98 -10.55 -1.83
N GLN A 98 4.84 -10.60 -0.82
CA GLN A 98 5.89 -11.63 -0.70
C GLN A 98 5.31 -13.05 -0.61
N ASN A 99 4.07 -13.22 -0.14
CA ASN A 99 3.40 -14.52 -0.07
C ASN A 99 2.73 -14.94 -1.39
N GLY A 100 2.83 -14.14 -2.45
CA GLY A 100 2.22 -14.41 -3.75
C GLY A 100 0.80 -13.86 -3.93
N GLU A 101 0.16 -13.37 -2.88
CA GLU A 101 -1.19 -12.79 -2.95
C GLU A 101 -1.17 -11.40 -3.58
N TRP A 102 -2.25 -11.06 -4.29
CA TRP A 102 -2.43 -9.75 -4.91
C TRP A 102 -3.23 -8.83 -4.01
N GLN A 103 -2.76 -7.60 -3.85
CA GLN A 103 -3.43 -6.55 -3.10
C GLN A 103 -3.71 -5.36 -4.00
N LEU A 104 -4.93 -4.83 -3.92
CA LEU A 104 -5.27 -3.58 -4.60
C LEU A 104 -4.55 -2.43 -3.90
N THR A 105 -3.88 -1.61 -4.68
CA THR A 105 -3.36 -0.32 -4.21
C THR A 105 -4.46 0.74 -4.37
N ARG A 106 -4.37 1.83 -3.59
CA ARG A 106 -5.30 2.95 -3.76
C ARG A 106 -5.26 3.43 -5.21
N SER A 107 -6.43 3.63 -5.82
CA SER A 107 -6.52 4.30 -7.10
C SER A 107 -5.81 5.65 -7.00
N LEU A 108 -4.82 5.89 -7.86
CA LEU A 108 -4.31 7.22 -8.09
C LEU A 108 -5.42 7.97 -8.85
N ARG A 109 -6.37 8.55 -8.11
CA ARG A 109 -7.14 9.66 -8.65
C ARG A 109 -6.12 10.75 -8.96
N GLU A 110 -6.07 11.19 -10.21
CA GLU A 110 -5.11 12.16 -10.72
C GLU A 110 -5.06 13.40 -9.79
N LEU A 111 -3.84 13.92 -9.60
CA LEU A 111 -3.57 15.17 -8.88
C LEU A 111 -4.09 16.37 -9.67
#